data_AF-A0A3B0AKX1-F1
#
_entry.id   AF-A0A3B0AKX1-F1
#
_cell.length_a   1.000
_cell.length_b   1.000
_cell.length_c   1.000
_cell.angle_alpha   90.00
_cell.angle_beta   90.00
_cell.angle_gamma   90.00
#
_symmetry.space_group_name_H-M   'P 1'
#
loop_
_entity.id
_entity.type
_entity.pdbx_description
1 polymer ?
#
loop_
_entity_poly.entity_id
_entity_poly.type
_entity_poly.pdbx_seq_one_letter_code
_entity_poly.pdbx_strand_id
1 'polypeptide(L)'
;MKRTTLSLFAATAALAALGGVAAVTVPSGAGSGGSAARTAAKAPALLPVQRSMALCPAPTSSDVGETAYTAFTPVGGAKGAKKGTAELLSAASSDKKDDSNKQDKKGNKGSKENKESKGPVPAGTSVLSLKEPGKPATATTGRSDAPALIGSADGALAPGWTVQQTTVVAAGSGRGLHGLTCTAPDTSFWFPGASTAKGRQDYVHLTNPDSTAAVVDLELYGKDGRIKSGAGEGVTVPPRSTVPVLLSSLADAPTEDVTVHVAARSGRVGAGLQTADDKKGGDWLPASAEPAADAVLPGIPGDATSVRLVVFAPGSDDADLKVRFAGPNGTITPAGHETLHVRSGMTAAVDLGDVAKGEAGSLLLTADGRSAPVVAALRVTRGKDDKQETAFIPAVQQLGARATVADNRPKGSTLALVAPGKEAAQVKVASSAGSEGGEPAEKTYTVKPGTTLTVEPPQPPGAKGSFAVTVEKVSGGPVHASRMLALPKDGVPMFTIQPLADDRSSVKVPEAEQDLSMLNR
;
A
#
# COMPACT_ATOMS: atom_id res chain seq x y z
N MET A 1 -51.60 38.91 -74.84
CA MET A 1 -51.81 40.20 -74.14
C MET A 1 -51.00 40.15 -72.84
N LYS A 2 -50.04 41.06 -72.64
CA LYS A 2 -50.09 42.25 -71.73
C LYS A 2 -50.15 41.91 -70.22
N ARG A 3 -49.34 42.64 -69.42
CA ARG A 3 -49.28 42.70 -67.94
C ARG A 3 -48.56 41.51 -67.28
N THR A 4 -47.53 41.62 -66.42
CA THR A 4 -46.84 42.75 -65.70
C THR A 4 -47.74 43.56 -64.74
N THR A 5 -47.39 43.90 -63.48
CA THR A 5 -46.08 43.98 -62.78
C THR A 5 -46.29 44.29 -61.27
N LEU A 6 -45.22 44.18 -60.44
CA LEU A 6 -45.03 44.81 -59.10
C LEU A 6 -46.02 44.39 -57.97
N SER A 7 -45.79 44.64 -56.67
CA SER A 7 -44.58 44.68 -55.80
C SER A 7 -44.97 44.98 -54.34
N LEU A 8 -44.20 44.50 -53.36
CA LEU A 8 -43.63 45.37 -52.30
C LEU A 8 -42.49 44.70 -51.48
N PHE A 9 -41.52 45.52 -51.07
CA PHE A 9 -40.51 45.23 -50.02
C PHE A 9 -41.11 45.64 -48.64
N ALA A 10 -40.63 45.32 -47.43
CA ALA A 10 -39.42 44.65 -46.87
C ALA A 10 -39.82 43.99 -45.49
N ALA A 11 -38.99 43.51 -44.54
CA ALA A 11 -37.54 43.51 -44.34
C ALA A 11 -37.04 42.36 -43.40
N THR A 12 -35.84 42.53 -42.86
CA THR A 12 -35.05 41.83 -41.81
C THR A 12 -35.64 41.87 -40.38
N ALA A 13 -35.24 41.05 -39.38
CA ALA A 13 -34.03 40.22 -39.20
C ALA A 13 -34.20 39.01 -38.23
N ALA A 14 -33.25 38.05 -38.29
CA ALA A 14 -32.64 37.19 -37.25
C ALA A 14 -33.45 36.72 -35.99
N LEU A 15 -33.32 35.49 -35.48
CA LEU A 15 -32.08 34.70 -35.24
C LEU A 15 -32.36 33.17 -35.26
N ALA A 16 -31.33 32.31 -35.26
CA ALA A 16 -31.45 30.85 -35.38
C ALA A 16 -30.72 30.06 -34.27
N ALA A 17 -31.22 28.86 -33.92
CA ALA A 17 -30.53 27.90 -33.04
C ALA A 17 -30.93 26.43 -33.31
N LEU A 18 -30.06 25.72 -34.04
CA LEU A 18 -29.68 24.30 -33.89
C LEU A 18 -30.72 23.27 -33.38
N GLY A 19 -31.26 22.45 -34.27
CA GLY A 19 -31.81 21.12 -33.96
C GLY A 19 -30.79 20.01 -34.26
N GLY A 20 -30.53 19.11 -33.31
CA GLY A 20 -29.52 18.04 -33.42
C GLY A 20 -30.01 16.79 -34.17
N VAL A 21 -29.07 16.07 -34.81
CA VAL A 21 -29.34 14.80 -35.52
C VAL A 21 -29.40 13.63 -34.51
N ALA A 22 -30.39 12.74 -34.69
CA ALA A 22 -30.58 11.56 -33.86
C ALA A 22 -29.86 10.31 -34.43
N ALA A 23 -29.51 9.36 -33.55
CA ALA A 23 -28.96 8.06 -33.94
C ALA A 23 -29.52 6.91 -33.07
N VAL A 24 -30.41 6.12 -33.69
CA VAL A 24 -30.74 4.70 -33.42
C VAL A 24 -31.01 4.28 -31.96
N THR A 25 -32.30 4.12 -31.64
CA THR A 25 -32.77 3.16 -30.63
C THR A 25 -33.38 1.93 -31.34
N VAL A 26 -33.21 0.74 -30.75
CA VAL A 26 -33.82 -0.50 -31.28
C VAL A 26 -35.13 -0.77 -30.52
N PRO A 27 -36.29 -0.87 -31.21
CA PRO A 27 -37.58 -1.12 -30.56
C PRO A 27 -37.87 -2.61 -30.38
N SER A 28 -38.39 -3.02 -29.22
CA SER A 28 -39.00 -4.34 -29.00
C SER A 28 -39.86 -4.35 -27.74
N GLY A 29 -41.03 -4.99 -27.80
CA GLY A 29 -41.82 -5.42 -26.64
C GLY A 29 -42.72 -4.36 -25.99
N ALA A 30 -43.95 -4.20 -26.48
CA ALA A 30 -45.01 -3.57 -25.71
C ALA A 30 -45.63 -4.59 -24.73
N GLY A 31 -45.64 -4.26 -23.43
CA GLY A 31 -46.27 -5.07 -22.39
C GLY A 31 -46.78 -4.20 -21.24
N SER A 32 -48.09 -4.17 -21.03
CA SER A 32 -48.72 -3.27 -20.05
C SER A 32 -48.70 -3.86 -18.64
N GLY A 33 -47.87 -3.31 -17.76
CA GLY A 33 -47.84 -3.61 -16.34
C GLY A 33 -47.13 -2.50 -15.57
N GLY A 34 -47.69 -2.07 -14.45
CA GLY A 34 -47.18 -0.92 -13.68
C GLY A 34 -45.83 -1.20 -13.03
N SER A 35 -44.75 -0.74 -13.65
CA SER A 35 -43.43 -0.64 -13.02
C SER A 35 -43.08 0.83 -12.86
N ALA A 36 -42.72 1.25 -11.64
CA ALA A 36 -42.14 2.57 -11.44
C ALA A 36 -40.85 2.67 -12.27
N ALA A 37 -40.75 3.70 -13.10
CA ALA A 37 -39.56 3.93 -13.91
C ALA A 37 -38.38 4.23 -12.98
N ARG A 38 -37.58 3.19 -12.67
CA ARG A 38 -36.32 3.34 -11.97
C ARG A 38 -35.42 4.20 -12.84
N THR A 39 -35.26 5.47 -12.47
CA THR A 39 -34.29 6.39 -13.09
C THR A 39 -32.95 5.67 -13.14
N ALA A 40 -32.38 5.52 -14.33
CA ALA A 40 -31.15 4.75 -14.50
C ALA A 40 -30.05 5.41 -13.66
N ALA A 41 -29.58 4.70 -12.62
CA ALA A 41 -28.64 5.25 -11.65
C ALA A 41 -27.39 5.77 -12.37
N LYS A 42 -27.19 7.09 -12.32
CA LYS A 42 -26.11 7.79 -13.01
C LYS A 42 -24.76 7.27 -12.50
N ALA A 43 -23.81 7.11 -13.42
CA ALA A 43 -22.48 6.62 -13.07
C ALA A 43 -21.83 7.54 -12.00
N PRO A 44 -21.29 6.98 -10.90
CA PRO A 44 -20.75 7.78 -9.80
C PRO A 44 -19.54 8.61 -10.27
N ALA A 45 -19.49 9.88 -9.85
CA ALA A 45 -18.42 10.79 -10.23
C ALA A 45 -17.11 10.42 -9.50
N LEU A 46 -16.00 10.38 -10.23
CA LEU A 46 -14.67 10.32 -9.61
C LEU A 46 -14.27 11.71 -9.13
N LEU A 47 -14.21 11.90 -7.81
CA LEU A 47 -13.80 13.16 -7.18
C LEU A 47 -12.48 12.97 -6.41
N PRO A 48 -11.54 13.93 -6.45
CA PRO A 48 -10.30 13.84 -5.68
C PRO A 48 -10.54 13.80 -4.17
N VAL A 49 -9.83 12.91 -3.47
CA VAL A 49 -10.00 12.68 -2.03
C VAL A 49 -9.65 13.93 -1.23
N GLN A 50 -10.57 14.37 -0.36
CA GLN A 50 -10.44 15.62 0.39
C GLN A 50 -9.67 15.47 1.71
N ARG A 51 -9.48 14.23 2.20
CA ARG A 51 -8.72 13.93 3.41
C ARG A 51 -8.13 12.52 3.33
N SER A 52 -6.84 12.40 3.62
CA SER A 52 -6.08 11.15 3.61
C SER A 52 -5.39 10.95 4.96
N MET A 53 -5.10 9.70 5.32
CA MET A 53 -4.43 9.33 6.57
C MET A 53 -3.46 8.18 6.30
N ALA A 54 -2.29 8.24 6.92
CA ALA A 54 -1.21 7.27 6.76
C ALA A 54 -0.54 7.06 8.13
N LEU A 55 -0.38 5.80 8.54
CA LEU A 55 0.06 5.42 9.88
C LEU A 55 1.38 4.68 9.77
N CYS A 56 2.42 5.33 10.29
CA CYS A 56 3.75 4.76 10.36
C CYS A 56 3.90 4.11 11.75
N PRO A 57 4.15 2.80 11.86
CA PRO A 57 4.43 2.17 13.16
C PRO A 57 5.73 2.71 13.76
N ALA A 58 6.04 2.34 15.00
CA ALA A 58 7.36 2.64 15.55
C ALA A 58 8.42 1.93 14.70
N PRO A 59 9.57 2.56 14.37
CA PRO A 59 10.69 1.86 13.77
C PRO A 59 11.26 0.80 14.72
N THR A 60 12.23 0.02 14.24
CA THR A 60 12.97 -0.92 15.09
C THR A 60 13.56 -0.23 16.33
N SER A 61 13.45 -0.87 17.48
CA SER A 61 14.02 -0.41 18.76
C SER A 61 15.54 -0.66 18.84
N SER A 62 16.23 -0.67 17.71
CA SER A 62 17.68 -0.89 17.62
C SER A 62 18.44 0.42 17.75
N ASP A 63 19.39 0.48 18.68
CA ASP A 63 20.29 1.63 18.88
C ASP A 63 21.24 1.88 17.69
N VAL A 64 21.24 1.00 16.68
CA VAL A 64 21.96 1.17 15.41
C VAL A 64 21.02 1.23 14.19
N GLY A 65 19.77 1.66 14.43
CA GLY A 65 18.75 1.92 13.41
C GLY A 65 18.68 3.40 13.00
N GLU A 66 18.88 3.70 11.72
CA GLU A 66 18.63 5.04 11.14
C GLU A 66 17.35 5.01 10.30
N THR A 67 16.33 5.78 10.70
CA THR A 67 15.03 5.85 10.03
C THR A 67 14.87 7.15 9.24
N ALA A 68 14.48 7.03 7.98
CA ALA A 68 13.98 8.12 7.16
C ALA A 68 12.45 7.99 6.96
N TYR A 69 11.76 9.13 7.05
CA TYR A 69 10.37 9.30 6.64
C TYR A 69 10.31 10.22 5.43
N THR A 70 9.59 9.82 4.39
CA THR A 70 9.41 10.61 3.17
C THR A 70 7.94 10.65 2.80
N ALA A 71 7.37 11.86 2.71
CA ALA A 71 5.97 12.09 2.36
C ALA A 71 5.85 12.86 1.04
N PHE A 72 4.84 12.52 0.25
CA PHE A 72 4.63 13.08 -1.08
C PHE A 72 3.15 13.10 -1.47
N THR A 73 2.74 14.11 -2.24
CA THR A 73 1.46 14.14 -2.94
C THR A 73 1.74 14.37 -4.43
N PRO A 74 1.31 13.50 -5.36
CA PRO A 74 1.50 13.73 -6.79
C PRO A 74 0.75 14.98 -7.26
N VAL A 75 1.30 15.67 -8.27
CA VAL A 75 0.62 16.83 -8.89
C VAL A 75 -0.67 16.35 -9.55
N GLY A 76 -1.82 16.94 -9.17
CA GLY A 76 -3.13 16.53 -9.70
C GLY A 76 -4.34 16.91 -8.84
N GLY A 77 -4.23 17.91 -7.97
CA GLY A 77 -5.36 18.37 -7.15
C GLY A 77 -6.52 18.92 -7.99
N ALA A 78 -7.75 18.86 -7.46
CA ALA A 78 -8.94 19.39 -8.13
C ALA A 78 -8.76 20.87 -8.50
N LYS A 79 -9.27 21.29 -9.68
CA LYS A 79 -9.41 22.71 -10.00
C LYS A 79 -10.31 23.37 -8.95
N GLY A 80 -9.76 24.29 -8.15
CA GLY A 80 -10.48 24.91 -7.03
C GLY A 80 -10.28 24.21 -5.67
N ALA A 81 -9.38 23.22 -5.55
CA ALA A 81 -9.00 22.68 -4.25
C ALA A 81 -8.47 23.78 -3.31
N LYS A 82 -8.96 23.78 -2.06
CA LYS A 82 -8.48 24.70 -1.03
C LYS A 82 -7.02 24.38 -0.65
N LYS A 83 -6.29 25.39 -0.17
CA LYS A 83 -5.07 25.15 0.62
C LYS A 83 -5.43 24.21 1.77
N GLY A 84 -4.63 23.16 1.94
CA GLY A 84 -4.75 22.20 3.04
C GLY A 84 -3.39 21.95 3.69
N THR A 85 -3.34 20.99 4.60
CA THR A 85 -2.15 20.56 5.34
C THR A 85 -1.82 19.10 5.03
N ALA A 86 -0.60 18.66 5.38
CA ALA A 86 -0.19 17.26 5.31
C ALA A 86 0.97 17.02 6.29
N GLU A 87 0.67 16.45 7.46
CA GLU A 87 1.64 16.31 8.55
C GLU A 87 1.68 14.90 9.15
N LEU A 88 2.85 14.53 9.67
CA LEU A 88 3.08 13.39 10.55
C LEU A 88 3.26 13.89 11.99
N LEU A 89 2.39 13.45 12.89
CA LEU A 89 2.47 13.75 14.32
C LEU A 89 2.86 12.49 15.10
N SER A 90 3.67 12.62 16.15
CA SER A 90 3.97 11.50 17.05
C SER A 90 2.72 10.96 17.76
N ALA A 91 2.58 9.63 17.76
CA ALA A 91 1.63 8.90 18.60
C ALA A 91 2.11 8.84 20.06
N ALA A 92 1.21 8.47 20.97
CA ALA A 92 1.57 8.09 22.33
C ALA A 92 2.05 6.62 22.40
N SER A 93 2.94 6.34 23.36
CA SER A 93 3.43 5.00 23.70
C SER A 93 2.50 4.34 24.72
N SER A 94 2.01 3.12 24.46
CA SER A 94 1.15 2.37 25.39
C SER A 94 1.79 2.06 26.75
N ASP A 95 3.12 2.00 26.83
CA ASP A 95 3.85 1.63 28.06
C ASP A 95 3.83 2.68 29.17
N LYS A 96 3.14 3.81 28.96
CA LYS A 96 2.99 4.88 29.96
C LYS A 96 1.58 4.89 30.52
N LYS A 97 1.47 4.56 31.81
CA LYS A 97 0.37 5.04 32.64
C LYS A 97 0.44 6.57 32.71
N ASP A 98 -0.72 7.23 32.67
CA ASP A 98 -0.82 8.67 32.86
C ASP A 98 -0.43 9.08 34.29
N ASP A 99 0.83 9.47 34.50
CA ASP A 99 1.23 10.29 35.65
C ASP A 99 0.82 11.76 35.37
N SER A 100 -0.50 11.97 35.36
CA SER A 100 -1.12 13.26 35.02
C SER A 100 -1.00 14.27 36.16
N ASN A 101 0.21 14.78 36.42
CA ASN A 101 0.42 15.84 37.41
C ASN A 101 1.19 17.04 36.80
N LYS A 102 0.51 18.18 36.69
CA LYS A 102 1.04 19.41 36.10
C LYS A 102 1.89 20.19 37.10
N GLN A 103 2.92 20.88 36.62
CA GLN A 103 3.24 22.20 37.17
C GLN A 103 3.79 23.16 36.10
N ASP A 104 3.09 24.27 35.90
CA ASP A 104 3.45 25.29 34.92
C ASP A 104 4.66 26.12 35.37
N LYS A 105 5.67 26.26 34.50
CA LYS A 105 6.69 27.32 34.61
C LYS A 105 6.91 28.02 33.27
N LYS A 106 6.49 29.29 33.18
CA LYS A 106 6.80 30.21 32.07
C LYS A 106 8.31 30.50 32.06
N GLY A 107 8.94 30.49 30.88
CA GLY A 107 10.42 30.47 30.78
C GLY A 107 11.08 31.09 29.54
N ASN A 108 10.51 32.15 28.96
CA ASN A 108 11.14 33.03 27.94
C ASN A 108 11.50 32.41 26.56
N LYS A 109 11.75 33.27 25.55
CA LYS A 109 12.24 32.91 24.21
C LYS A 109 13.77 32.96 24.12
N GLY A 110 14.36 31.99 23.42
CA GLY A 110 15.77 31.96 23.02
C GLY A 110 15.93 31.15 21.72
N SER A 111 16.94 31.48 20.91
CA SER A 111 17.07 30.96 19.53
C SER A 111 17.94 29.70 19.42
N LYS A 112 17.55 28.81 18.51
CA LYS A 112 18.34 27.77 17.80
C LYS A 112 19.66 27.30 18.45
N GLU A 113 19.67 26.04 18.90
CA GLU A 113 20.67 25.07 18.43
C GLU A 113 20.18 23.62 18.66
N ASN A 114 20.61 22.68 17.81
CA ASN A 114 20.13 21.29 17.88
C ASN A 114 20.83 20.51 19.01
N LYS A 115 20.21 20.47 20.19
CA LYS A 115 20.40 19.38 21.15
C LYS A 115 19.26 18.40 21.04
N GLU A 116 19.58 17.13 20.78
CA GLU A 116 18.61 16.06 20.93
C GLU A 116 18.13 16.01 22.38
N SER A 117 16.81 16.18 22.56
CA SER A 117 16.20 16.08 23.87
C SER A 117 16.26 14.64 24.34
N LYS A 118 17.09 14.33 25.35
CA LYS A 118 17.21 12.98 25.95
C LYS A 118 15.96 12.48 26.70
N GLY A 119 14.82 13.16 26.56
CA GLY A 119 13.51 12.66 26.98
C GLY A 119 12.74 12.06 25.80
N PRO A 120 11.73 11.21 26.03
CA PRO A 120 10.87 10.70 24.97
C PRO A 120 10.17 11.81 24.19
N VAL A 121 9.92 11.60 22.90
CA VAL A 121 9.19 12.56 22.05
C VAL A 121 7.75 12.71 22.58
N PRO A 122 7.28 13.93 22.91
CA PRO A 122 5.89 14.14 23.33
C PRO A 122 4.90 13.79 22.22
N ALA A 123 3.76 13.19 22.55
CA ALA A 123 2.69 12.91 21.57
C ALA A 123 2.13 14.21 20.96
N GLY A 124 1.74 14.18 19.69
CA GLY A 124 1.26 15.34 18.94
C GLY A 124 2.36 16.29 18.44
N THR A 125 3.64 15.94 18.60
CA THR A 125 4.77 16.69 18.05
C THR A 125 4.82 16.49 16.53
N SER A 126 4.87 17.57 15.75
CA SER A 126 5.01 17.49 14.29
C SER A 126 6.44 17.09 13.92
N VAL A 127 6.58 15.96 13.22
CA VAL A 127 7.86 15.34 12.82
C VAL A 127 8.18 15.65 11.36
N LEU A 128 7.15 15.69 10.50
CA LEU A 128 7.27 15.95 9.06
C LEU A 128 6.03 16.71 8.60
N SER A 129 6.20 17.76 7.81
CA SER A 129 5.09 18.56 7.28
C SER A 129 5.34 18.94 5.82
N LEU A 130 4.58 18.32 4.91
CA LEU A 130 4.64 18.50 3.47
C LEU A 130 3.97 19.83 3.08
N LYS A 131 4.61 20.60 2.18
CA LYS A 131 4.23 22.01 1.90
C LYS A 131 3.51 22.22 0.58
N GLU A 132 3.77 21.38 -0.42
CA GLU A 132 3.25 21.50 -1.78
C GLU A 132 3.21 20.12 -2.48
N PRO A 133 2.25 19.87 -3.40
CA PRO A 133 2.30 18.68 -4.26
C PRO A 133 3.50 18.73 -5.22
N GLY A 134 3.97 17.57 -5.66
CA GLY A 134 5.04 17.45 -6.67
C GLY A 134 6.48 17.52 -6.12
N LYS A 135 6.66 17.85 -4.84
CA LYS A 135 7.96 17.83 -4.16
C LYS A 135 7.91 17.00 -2.88
N PRO A 136 8.76 15.97 -2.69
CA PRO A 136 8.79 15.20 -1.44
C PRO A 136 9.30 16.03 -0.26
N ALA A 137 8.73 15.79 0.91
CA ALA A 137 9.25 16.27 2.20
C ALA A 137 9.83 15.10 3.00
N THR A 138 10.95 15.32 3.69
CA THR A 138 11.73 14.29 4.37
C THR A 138 12.03 14.65 5.83
N ALA A 139 12.12 13.65 6.70
CA ALA A 139 12.63 13.76 8.06
C ALA A 139 13.42 12.50 8.44
N THR A 140 14.37 12.58 9.38
CA THR A 140 15.16 11.43 9.84
C THR A 140 15.24 11.35 11.37
N THR A 141 15.51 10.16 11.89
CA THR A 141 15.78 9.91 13.32
C THR A 141 16.67 8.67 13.50
N GLY A 142 17.65 8.77 14.40
CA GLY A 142 18.49 7.63 14.84
C GLY A 142 18.08 7.09 16.22
N ARG A 143 16.86 7.40 16.68
CA ARG A 143 16.39 7.04 18.03
C ARG A 143 15.67 5.69 18.05
N SER A 144 16.15 4.78 18.88
CA SER A 144 15.49 3.51 19.23
C SER A 144 14.16 3.69 19.99
N ASP A 145 13.93 4.85 20.61
CA ASP A 145 12.64 5.23 21.25
C ASP A 145 11.75 6.13 20.37
N ALA A 146 12.00 6.19 19.05
CA ALA A 146 11.17 6.97 18.13
C ALA A 146 9.71 6.43 18.11
N PRO A 147 8.70 7.31 18.29
CA PRO A 147 7.30 6.86 18.32
C PRO A 147 6.78 6.51 16.93
N ALA A 148 5.72 5.71 16.88
CA ALA A 148 4.83 5.64 15.72
C ALA A 148 4.31 7.04 15.34
N LEU A 149 4.03 7.28 14.06
CA LEU A 149 3.53 8.54 13.55
C LEU A 149 2.12 8.40 12.98
N ILE A 150 1.20 9.23 13.46
CA ILE A 150 -0.16 9.37 12.95
C ILE A 150 -0.17 10.51 11.94
N GLY A 151 -0.32 10.16 10.67
CA GLY A 151 -0.37 11.09 9.57
C GLY A 151 -1.78 11.51 9.17
N SER A 152 -1.95 12.77 8.79
CA SER A 152 -3.14 13.24 8.07
C SER A 152 -2.83 14.35 7.07
N ALA A 153 -3.49 14.29 5.92
CA ALA A 153 -3.50 15.34 4.90
C ALA A 153 -4.92 15.74 4.50
N ASP A 154 -5.09 16.98 4.04
CA ASP A 154 -6.37 17.54 3.61
C ASP A 154 -6.24 18.44 2.36
N GLY A 155 -7.38 18.78 1.75
CA GLY A 155 -7.46 19.77 0.67
C GLY A 155 -6.60 19.41 -0.54
N ALA A 156 -5.83 20.37 -1.05
CA ALA A 156 -4.93 20.15 -2.18
C ALA A 156 -3.79 19.14 -1.94
N LEU A 157 -3.50 18.76 -0.69
CA LEU A 157 -2.43 17.81 -0.35
C LEU A 157 -2.92 16.37 -0.13
N ALA A 158 -4.23 16.13 0.04
CA ALA A 158 -4.77 14.78 0.28
C ALA A 158 -4.74 13.81 -0.95
N PRO A 159 -5.01 14.23 -2.20
CA PRO A 159 -5.13 13.32 -3.35
C PRO A 159 -3.84 12.56 -3.69
N GLY A 160 -3.71 11.32 -3.22
CA GLY A 160 -2.52 10.50 -3.41
C GLY A 160 -1.44 10.67 -2.36
N TRP A 161 -1.78 11.27 -1.21
CA TRP A 161 -0.81 11.49 -0.14
C TRP A 161 -0.23 10.17 0.36
N THR A 162 1.05 9.98 0.06
CA THR A 162 1.79 8.75 0.32
C THR A 162 2.91 9.06 1.29
N VAL A 163 3.08 8.23 2.29
CA VAL A 163 4.17 8.31 3.26
C VAL A 163 4.89 6.97 3.28
N GLN A 164 6.22 7.01 3.24
CA GLN A 164 7.06 5.84 3.42
C GLN A 164 8.01 6.03 4.60
N GLN A 165 8.30 4.91 5.26
CA GLN A 165 9.26 4.75 6.33
C GLN A 165 10.31 3.75 5.86
N THR A 166 11.57 4.14 5.95
CA THR A 166 12.73 3.34 5.53
C THR A 166 13.75 3.35 6.65
N THR A 167 14.03 2.21 7.29
CA THR A 167 14.98 2.10 8.39
C THR A 167 16.17 1.20 8.01
N VAL A 168 17.38 1.73 8.10
CA VAL A 168 18.63 0.95 7.95
C VAL A 168 19.07 0.47 9.34
N VAL A 169 19.16 -0.85 9.55
CA VAL A 169 19.63 -1.45 10.80
C VAL A 169 21.03 -2.03 10.58
N ALA A 170 22.04 -1.38 11.13
CA ALA A 170 23.43 -1.68 10.76
C ALA A 170 23.96 -3.04 11.27
N ALA A 171 23.46 -3.53 12.41
CA ALA A 171 23.88 -4.78 13.04
C ALA A 171 22.81 -5.29 14.04
N GLY A 172 22.99 -6.52 14.53
CA GLY A 172 22.09 -7.17 15.49
C GLY A 172 21.04 -8.09 14.84
N SER A 173 20.10 -8.59 15.64
CA SER A 173 18.90 -9.27 15.15
C SER A 173 18.04 -8.27 14.38
N GLY A 174 17.50 -8.66 13.22
CA GLY A 174 16.82 -7.70 12.34
C GLY A 174 17.75 -6.63 11.76
N ARG A 175 19.06 -6.87 11.64
CA ARG A 175 19.95 -6.14 10.72
C ARG A 175 19.29 -6.09 9.33
N GLY A 176 19.40 -4.98 8.61
CA GLY A 176 18.92 -4.93 7.22
C GLY A 176 18.39 -3.58 6.77
N LEU A 177 17.48 -3.63 5.80
CA LEU A 177 16.74 -2.47 5.30
C LEU A 177 15.25 -2.74 5.46
N HIS A 178 14.63 -2.12 6.45
CA HIS A 178 13.20 -2.25 6.72
C HIS A 178 12.43 -1.18 5.95
N GLY A 179 11.56 -1.56 5.02
CA GLY A 179 10.79 -0.63 4.19
C GLY A 179 9.28 -0.82 4.30
N LEU A 180 8.57 0.26 4.65
CA LEU A 180 7.10 0.25 4.74
C LEU A 180 6.50 1.48 4.07
N THR A 181 5.43 1.28 3.30
CA THR A 181 4.48 2.35 2.97
C THR A 181 3.48 2.45 4.12
N CYS A 182 3.44 3.59 4.82
CA CYS A 182 2.66 3.76 6.03
C CYS A 182 1.16 3.56 5.76
N THR A 183 0.51 2.69 6.53
CA THR A 183 -0.79 2.12 6.15
C THR A 183 -1.95 3.09 6.39
N ALA A 184 -2.96 3.06 5.53
CA ALA A 184 -4.22 3.72 5.83
C ALA A 184 -4.95 2.99 6.98
N PRO A 185 -5.73 3.68 7.84
CA PRO A 185 -6.46 3.03 8.91
C PRO A 185 -7.62 2.19 8.35
N ASP A 186 -7.71 0.93 8.77
CA ASP A 186 -8.68 -0.04 8.29
C ASP A 186 -9.14 -0.99 9.41
N THR A 187 -10.02 -1.96 9.10
CA THR A 187 -10.55 -2.94 10.09
C THR A 187 -10.06 -4.37 9.90
N SER A 188 -9.37 -4.68 8.80
CA SER A 188 -8.92 -6.01 8.40
C SER A 188 -7.51 -5.92 7.82
N PHE A 189 -6.60 -6.78 8.27
CA PHE A 189 -5.27 -6.94 7.65
C PHE A 189 -4.82 -8.40 7.72
N TRP A 190 -4.23 -8.91 6.64
CA TRP A 190 -3.72 -10.27 6.54
C TRP A 190 -2.21 -10.27 6.32
N PHE A 191 -1.46 -11.04 7.12
CA PHE A 191 -0.01 -11.14 7.04
C PHE A 191 0.46 -12.62 6.98
N PRO A 192 0.47 -13.26 5.80
CA PRO A 192 1.10 -14.57 5.60
C PRO A 192 2.63 -14.45 5.66
N GLY A 193 3.32 -15.40 6.29
CA GLY A 193 4.79 -15.42 6.39
C GLY A 193 5.37 -14.79 7.66
N ALA A 194 4.50 -14.45 8.61
CA ALA A 194 4.87 -14.22 10.00
C ALA A 194 5.43 -15.49 10.65
N SER A 195 6.04 -15.36 11.83
CA SER A 195 6.64 -16.49 12.54
C SER A 195 6.60 -16.36 14.06
N THR A 196 6.58 -17.50 14.75
CA THR A 196 6.84 -17.62 16.19
C THR A 196 8.06 -18.52 16.48
N ALA A 197 8.89 -18.80 15.47
CA ALA A 197 10.12 -19.56 15.61
C ALA A 197 11.12 -18.90 16.58
N LYS A 198 11.93 -19.69 17.28
CA LYS A 198 12.79 -19.21 18.39
C LYS A 198 13.84 -18.15 17.99
N GLY A 199 14.24 -18.10 16.72
CA GLY A 199 15.18 -17.11 16.18
C GLY A 199 14.50 -15.96 15.43
N ARG A 200 13.17 -15.79 15.61
CA ARG A 200 12.33 -14.75 15.00
C ARG A 200 11.67 -13.91 16.08
N GLN A 201 11.77 -12.60 15.95
CA GLN A 201 11.12 -11.62 16.82
C GLN A 201 10.13 -10.79 16.01
N ASP A 202 9.03 -11.43 15.62
CA ASP A 202 7.99 -10.79 14.81
C ASP A 202 6.98 -10.04 15.69
N TYR A 203 6.77 -8.76 15.40
CA TYR A 203 5.85 -7.87 16.12
C TYR A 203 4.77 -7.33 15.20
N VAL A 204 3.50 -7.42 15.60
CA VAL A 204 2.41 -6.64 14.98
C VAL A 204 2.29 -5.31 15.72
N HIS A 205 2.52 -4.22 15.02
CA HIS A 205 2.34 -2.85 15.52
C HIS A 205 0.93 -2.35 15.18
N LEU A 206 0.10 -2.12 16.20
CA LEU A 206 -1.27 -1.62 16.06
C LEU A 206 -1.32 -0.12 16.41
N THR A 207 -1.42 0.75 15.41
CA THR A 207 -1.55 2.21 15.61
C THR A 207 -3.02 2.63 15.51
N ASN A 208 -3.60 3.15 16.60
CA ASN A 208 -4.94 3.73 16.60
C ASN A 208 -4.87 5.25 16.33
N PRO A 209 -5.47 5.74 15.23
CA PRO A 209 -5.42 7.15 14.86
C PRO A 209 -6.60 7.99 15.38
N ASP A 210 -7.61 7.36 15.98
CA ASP A 210 -8.86 8.02 16.36
C ASP A 210 -8.81 8.49 17.83
N SER A 211 -9.84 9.23 18.27
CA SER A 211 -9.93 9.79 19.63
C SER A 211 -10.61 8.86 20.65
N THR A 212 -10.93 7.64 20.24
CA THR A 212 -11.55 6.57 21.04
C THR A 212 -10.67 5.33 20.97
N ALA A 213 -10.66 4.50 22.01
CA ALA A 213 -9.94 3.22 21.95
C ALA A 213 -10.52 2.32 20.85
N ALA A 214 -9.65 1.55 20.21
CA ALA A 214 -10.02 0.46 19.29
C ALA A 214 -9.83 -0.88 20.02
N VAL A 215 -10.59 -1.90 19.62
CA VAL A 215 -10.45 -3.27 20.14
C VAL A 215 -10.19 -4.21 18.98
N VAL A 216 -9.10 -4.98 19.06
CA VAL A 216 -8.53 -5.74 17.93
C VAL A 216 -8.29 -7.20 18.36
N ASP A 217 -8.57 -8.13 17.46
CA ASP A 217 -8.18 -9.53 17.55
C ASP A 217 -6.97 -9.80 16.66
N LEU A 218 -6.03 -10.61 17.17
CA LEU A 218 -4.86 -11.14 16.50
C LEU A 218 -5.02 -12.64 16.36
N GLU A 219 -5.58 -13.10 15.25
CA GLU A 219 -5.84 -14.51 15.00
C GLU A 219 -4.65 -15.12 14.24
N LEU A 220 -3.98 -16.10 14.84
CA LEU A 220 -2.82 -16.77 14.26
C LEU A 220 -3.23 -18.11 13.64
N TYR A 221 -2.73 -18.41 12.45
CA TYR A 221 -2.99 -19.66 11.74
C TYR A 221 -1.68 -20.32 11.27
N GLY A 222 -1.49 -21.59 11.62
CA GLY A 222 -0.35 -22.41 11.19
C GLY A 222 -0.81 -23.57 10.29
N LYS A 223 0.11 -24.51 10.02
CA LYS A 223 -0.16 -25.69 9.16
C LYS A 223 -1.26 -26.63 9.66
N ASP A 224 -1.57 -26.59 10.96
CA ASP A 224 -2.57 -27.45 11.60
C ASP A 224 -3.89 -26.72 11.92
N GLY A 225 -4.03 -25.45 11.49
CA GLY A 225 -5.20 -24.60 11.74
C GLY A 225 -4.91 -23.38 12.62
N ARG A 226 -5.98 -22.81 13.22
CA ARG A 226 -5.88 -21.68 14.18
C ARG A 226 -5.03 -22.06 15.39
N ILE A 227 -3.94 -21.34 15.59
CA ILE A 227 -3.13 -21.35 16.81
C ILE A 227 -3.96 -20.65 17.88
N LYS A 228 -4.27 -21.36 18.97
CA LYS A 228 -5.13 -20.83 20.04
C LYS A 228 -4.30 -20.05 21.05
N SER A 229 -4.63 -18.78 21.26
CA SER A 229 -4.19 -18.01 22.42
C SER A 229 -5.24 -16.98 22.80
N GLY A 230 -5.64 -16.96 24.07
CA GLY A 230 -6.53 -15.92 24.60
C GLY A 230 -5.86 -14.55 24.77
N ALA A 231 -4.53 -14.48 24.66
CA ALA A 231 -3.78 -13.22 24.78
C ALA A 231 -3.83 -12.37 23.50
N GLY A 232 -4.21 -12.95 22.36
CA GLY A 232 -4.40 -12.24 21.09
C GLY A 232 -5.80 -11.65 20.91
N GLU A 233 -6.75 -11.98 21.78
CA GLU A 233 -8.16 -11.62 21.61
C GLU A 233 -8.54 -10.40 22.47
N GLY A 234 -9.16 -9.39 21.86
CA GLY A 234 -9.62 -8.18 22.55
C GLY A 234 -8.51 -7.16 22.92
N VAL A 235 -7.39 -7.16 22.19
CA VAL A 235 -6.28 -6.20 22.36
C VAL A 235 -6.81 -4.77 22.26
N THR A 236 -6.75 -4.03 23.36
CA THR A 236 -7.24 -2.65 23.43
C THR A 236 -6.13 -1.69 23.04
N VAL A 237 -6.35 -0.93 21.96
CA VAL A 237 -5.39 0.05 21.42
C VAL A 237 -5.87 1.46 21.82
N PRO A 238 -5.19 2.16 22.75
CA PRO A 238 -5.68 3.45 23.26
C PRO A 238 -5.77 4.55 22.19
N PRO A 239 -6.55 5.62 22.42
CA PRO A 239 -6.63 6.76 21.50
C PRO A 239 -5.24 7.29 21.13
N ARG A 240 -5.03 7.64 19.86
CA ARG A 240 -3.79 8.28 19.36
C ARG A 240 -2.49 7.56 19.74
N SER A 241 -2.54 6.25 19.95
CA SER A 241 -1.44 5.45 20.51
C SER A 241 -1.06 4.30 19.59
N THR A 242 0.15 3.75 19.78
CA THR A 242 0.55 2.46 19.22
C THR A 242 0.66 1.39 20.32
N VAL A 243 0.33 0.14 19.98
CA VAL A 243 0.56 -1.06 20.79
C VAL A 243 1.32 -2.09 19.94
N PRO A 244 2.60 -2.38 20.25
CA PRO A 244 3.33 -3.49 19.64
C PRO A 244 3.00 -4.81 20.36
N VAL A 245 2.71 -5.88 19.61
CA VAL A 245 2.44 -7.22 20.16
C VAL A 245 3.40 -8.25 19.54
N LEU A 246 4.22 -8.88 20.39
CA LEU A 246 5.15 -9.95 20.02
C LEU A 246 4.39 -11.24 19.70
N LEU A 247 4.49 -11.76 18.49
CA LEU A 247 3.70 -12.94 18.09
C LEU A 247 4.09 -14.22 18.82
N SER A 248 5.34 -14.35 19.28
CA SER A 248 5.79 -15.52 20.05
C SER A 248 5.25 -15.56 21.49
N SER A 249 4.61 -14.51 22.00
CA SER A 249 3.80 -14.59 23.24
C SER A 249 2.34 -15.04 22.98
N LEU A 250 1.94 -15.15 21.71
CA LEU A 250 0.60 -15.58 21.28
C LEU A 250 0.55 -17.05 20.82
N ALA A 251 1.59 -17.84 21.06
CA ALA A 251 1.66 -19.25 20.67
C ALA A 251 2.42 -20.11 21.70
N ASP A 252 1.79 -21.18 22.18
CA ASP A 252 2.43 -22.14 23.11
C ASP A 252 3.61 -22.91 22.49
N ALA A 253 3.65 -22.97 21.15
CA ALA A 253 4.63 -23.73 20.37
C ALA A 253 5.25 -22.88 19.23
N PRO A 254 6.59 -22.85 19.08
CA PRO A 254 7.25 -22.13 17.99
C PRO A 254 6.86 -22.69 16.61
N THR A 255 6.37 -21.82 15.73
CA THR A 255 5.88 -22.15 14.38
C THR A 255 6.61 -21.29 13.35
N GLU A 256 7.25 -21.91 12.35
CA GLU A 256 8.03 -21.19 11.33
C GLU A 256 7.15 -20.33 10.41
N ASP A 257 6.07 -20.91 9.89
CA ASP A 257 5.14 -20.26 8.94
C ASP A 257 3.79 -20.01 9.61
N VAL A 258 3.47 -18.74 9.83
CA VAL A 258 2.21 -18.28 10.42
C VAL A 258 1.55 -17.27 9.47
N THR A 259 0.23 -17.35 9.36
CA THR A 259 -0.59 -16.26 8.83
C THR A 259 -1.27 -15.57 10.00
N VAL A 260 -1.13 -14.24 10.09
CA VAL A 260 -1.83 -13.42 11.08
C VAL A 260 -3.00 -12.71 10.42
N HIS A 261 -4.17 -12.74 11.04
CA HIS A 261 -5.30 -11.88 10.76
C HIS A 261 -5.43 -10.84 11.88
N VAL A 262 -5.55 -9.56 11.51
CA VAL A 262 -5.76 -8.44 12.42
C VAL A 262 -7.16 -7.89 12.18
N ALA A 263 -8.08 -8.17 13.10
CA ALA A 263 -9.50 -7.84 12.95
C ALA A 263 -9.97 -6.84 14.02
N ALA A 264 -10.41 -5.65 13.62
CA ALA A 264 -10.94 -4.66 14.55
C ALA A 264 -12.41 -4.95 14.90
N ARG A 265 -12.69 -5.34 16.15
CA ARG A 265 -14.06 -5.44 16.71
C ARG A 265 -14.73 -4.07 16.78
N SER A 266 -13.94 -3.02 17.06
CA SER A 266 -14.40 -1.64 17.16
C SER A 266 -13.27 -0.65 16.89
N GLY A 267 -13.61 0.52 16.34
CA GLY A 267 -12.64 1.48 15.83
C GLY A 267 -11.95 0.99 14.55
N ARG A 268 -10.77 1.54 14.26
CA ARG A 268 -9.88 1.15 13.16
C ARG A 268 -8.43 1.30 13.63
N VAL A 269 -7.52 0.59 13.00
CA VAL A 269 -6.08 0.71 13.25
C VAL A 269 -5.31 0.73 11.93
N GLY A 270 -4.08 1.23 11.96
CA GLY A 270 -3.06 0.84 10.99
C GLY A 270 -2.27 -0.31 11.58
N ALA A 271 -2.18 -1.43 10.85
CA ALA A 271 -1.34 -2.56 11.22
C ALA A 271 -0.08 -2.59 10.34
N GLY A 272 1.06 -2.94 10.93
CA GLY A 272 2.28 -3.29 10.23
C GLY A 272 3.01 -4.39 10.99
N LEU A 273 3.44 -5.44 10.29
CA LEU A 273 4.15 -6.57 10.89
C LEU A 273 5.65 -6.41 10.67
N GLN A 274 6.39 -6.18 11.75
CA GLN A 274 7.85 -6.10 11.74
C GLN A 274 8.42 -7.50 11.90
N THR A 275 9.39 -7.88 11.06
CA THR A 275 10.12 -9.14 11.22
C THR A 275 11.58 -8.87 11.57
N ALA A 276 12.15 -9.74 12.39
CA ALA A 276 13.56 -9.75 12.73
C ALA A 276 14.02 -11.19 12.92
N ASP A 277 15.04 -11.61 12.17
CA ASP A 277 15.72 -12.91 12.26
C ASP A 277 17.15 -12.67 12.78
N ASP A 278 17.60 -13.51 13.71
CA ASP A 278 18.93 -13.39 14.35
C ASP A 278 20.10 -13.59 13.37
N LYS A 279 19.85 -14.10 12.15
CA LYS A 279 20.87 -14.44 11.15
C LYS A 279 20.57 -13.81 9.79
N LYS A 280 19.31 -13.92 9.33
CA LYS A 280 18.85 -13.54 7.99
C LYS A 280 18.33 -12.10 7.87
N GLY A 281 18.52 -11.30 8.92
CA GLY A 281 18.18 -9.88 8.91
C GLY A 281 16.70 -9.61 9.16
N GLY A 282 16.16 -8.52 8.61
CA GLY A 282 14.77 -8.12 8.84
C GLY A 282 14.23 -7.12 7.83
N ASP A 283 12.91 -7.13 7.69
CA ASP A 283 12.11 -6.16 6.93
C ASP A 283 10.71 -6.05 7.56
N TRP A 284 9.90 -5.10 7.10
CA TRP A 284 8.45 -5.15 7.31
C TRP A 284 7.82 -6.18 6.36
N LEU A 285 6.86 -6.93 6.87
CA LEU A 285 5.88 -7.67 6.08
C LEU A 285 4.64 -6.77 5.93
N PRO A 286 4.40 -6.18 4.74
CA PRO A 286 3.18 -5.40 4.50
C PRO A 286 1.97 -6.35 4.40
N ALA A 287 0.77 -5.81 4.63
CA ALA A 287 -0.45 -6.60 4.52
C ALA A 287 -0.64 -7.13 3.09
N SER A 288 -1.12 -8.36 2.98
CA SER A 288 -1.67 -8.95 1.75
C SER A 288 -2.84 -8.10 1.23
N ALA A 289 -3.00 -8.07 -0.09
CA ALA A 289 -4.27 -7.82 -0.72
C ALA A 289 -5.38 -8.69 -0.10
N GLU A 290 -6.61 -8.14 -0.05
CA GLU A 290 -7.82 -8.85 0.35
C GLU A 290 -7.97 -10.23 -0.32
N PRO A 291 -8.59 -11.22 0.36
CA PRO A 291 -8.69 -12.59 -0.13
C PRO A 291 -9.29 -12.68 -1.54
N ALA A 292 -8.56 -13.32 -2.46
CA ALA A 292 -8.95 -13.45 -3.86
C ALA A 292 -8.58 -14.83 -4.43
N ALA A 293 -9.32 -15.30 -5.44
CA ALA A 293 -9.07 -16.62 -6.05
C ALA A 293 -7.77 -16.66 -6.88
N ASP A 294 -7.31 -15.50 -7.38
CA ASP A 294 -6.01 -15.31 -8.02
C ASP A 294 -5.20 -14.29 -7.19
N ALA A 295 -3.88 -14.47 -7.10
CA ALA A 295 -2.98 -13.58 -6.38
C ALA A 295 -1.69 -13.29 -7.16
N VAL A 296 -1.18 -12.06 -7.08
CA VAL A 296 0.02 -11.60 -7.80
C VAL A 296 1.03 -11.05 -6.80
N LEU A 297 2.24 -11.60 -6.81
CA LEU A 297 3.31 -11.31 -5.86
C LEU A 297 4.50 -10.72 -6.64
N PRO A 298 4.52 -9.39 -6.87
CA PRO A 298 5.40 -8.74 -7.84
C PRO A 298 6.83 -8.52 -7.33
N GLY A 299 7.83 -8.80 -8.18
CA GLY A 299 9.20 -8.28 -8.01
C GLY A 299 10.20 -9.17 -7.25
N ILE A 300 10.16 -10.47 -7.44
CA ILE A 300 11.24 -11.39 -7.03
C ILE A 300 12.55 -10.97 -7.74
N PRO A 301 13.63 -10.63 -7.00
CA PRO A 301 14.91 -10.27 -7.61
C PRO A 301 15.62 -11.47 -8.23
N GLY A 302 16.35 -11.25 -9.33
CA GLY A 302 17.05 -12.31 -10.08
C GLY A 302 18.11 -13.06 -9.27
N ASP A 303 18.68 -12.42 -8.25
CA ASP A 303 19.69 -12.96 -7.33
C ASP A 303 19.10 -13.51 -6.00
N ALA A 304 17.79 -13.75 -5.95
CA ALA A 304 17.15 -14.46 -4.84
C ALA A 304 17.68 -15.91 -4.71
N THR A 305 18.18 -16.26 -3.52
CA THR A 305 18.77 -17.57 -3.22
C THR A 305 17.81 -18.57 -2.58
N SER A 306 16.68 -18.08 -2.04
CA SER A 306 15.49 -18.88 -1.68
C SER A 306 14.26 -17.99 -1.70
N VAL A 307 13.13 -18.52 -2.18
CA VAL A 307 11.82 -17.86 -2.17
C VAL A 307 10.82 -18.79 -1.49
N ARG A 308 10.42 -18.46 -0.27
CA ARG A 308 9.40 -19.23 0.47
C ARG A 308 8.04 -18.58 0.31
N LEU A 309 7.12 -19.29 -0.36
CA LEU A 309 5.72 -18.92 -0.50
C LEU A 309 4.94 -19.36 0.74
N VAL A 310 4.09 -18.49 1.27
CA VAL A 310 3.14 -18.79 2.35
C VAL A 310 1.74 -18.34 1.92
N VAL A 311 0.75 -19.21 2.04
CA VAL A 311 -0.64 -19.02 1.56
C VAL A 311 -1.63 -19.50 2.61
N PHE A 312 -2.77 -18.81 2.71
CA PHE A 312 -3.87 -19.18 3.61
C PHE A 312 -5.22 -19.00 2.89
N ALA A 313 -6.13 -19.96 3.08
CA ALA A 313 -7.49 -19.94 2.55
C ALA A 313 -8.49 -19.58 3.66
N PRO A 314 -8.95 -18.30 3.77
CA PRO A 314 -10.04 -17.93 4.66
C PRO A 314 -11.39 -18.43 4.14
N GLY A 315 -12.15 -19.11 5.00
CA GLY A 315 -13.50 -19.57 4.67
C GLY A 315 -13.83 -20.93 5.28
N SER A 316 -14.63 -21.71 4.55
CA SER A 316 -14.97 -23.11 4.82
C SER A 316 -14.42 -24.10 3.79
N ASP A 317 -14.02 -23.59 2.62
CA ASP A 317 -13.71 -24.37 1.42
C ASP A 317 -12.19 -24.34 1.16
N ASP A 318 -11.65 -25.40 0.55
CA ASP A 318 -10.23 -25.50 0.19
C ASP A 318 -9.92 -24.68 -1.09
N ALA A 319 -8.65 -24.31 -1.26
CA ALA A 319 -8.17 -23.62 -2.46
C ALA A 319 -7.09 -24.44 -3.19
N ASP A 320 -7.38 -24.84 -4.43
CA ASP A 320 -6.40 -25.37 -5.36
C ASP A 320 -5.89 -24.26 -6.29
N LEU A 321 -4.58 -24.09 -6.37
CA LEU A 321 -3.92 -22.99 -7.07
C LEU A 321 -2.84 -23.53 -8.02
N LYS A 322 -2.75 -23.00 -9.24
CA LYS A 322 -1.56 -23.16 -10.10
C LYS A 322 -0.52 -22.12 -9.75
N VAL A 323 0.74 -22.54 -9.60
CA VAL A 323 1.87 -21.63 -9.31
C VAL A 323 2.66 -21.37 -10.59
N ARG A 324 2.89 -20.09 -10.91
CA ARG A 324 3.62 -19.68 -12.13
C ARG A 324 4.61 -18.56 -11.80
N PHE A 325 5.82 -18.64 -12.34
CA PHE A 325 6.79 -17.54 -12.28
C PHE A 325 6.74 -16.76 -13.59
N ALA A 326 6.44 -15.46 -13.52
CA ALA A 326 6.40 -14.53 -14.65
C ALA A 326 7.73 -13.77 -14.76
N GLY A 327 8.58 -14.18 -15.70
CA GLY A 327 9.82 -13.47 -16.06
C GLY A 327 9.61 -12.40 -17.14
N PRO A 328 10.68 -11.84 -17.71
CA PRO A 328 10.62 -10.82 -18.77
C PRO A 328 10.14 -11.35 -20.14
N ASN A 329 10.23 -12.67 -20.34
CA ASN A 329 9.96 -13.33 -21.62
C ASN A 329 8.70 -14.21 -21.63
N GLY A 330 8.08 -14.47 -20.48
CA GLY A 330 6.84 -15.26 -20.36
C GLY A 330 6.66 -15.84 -18.96
N THR A 331 5.69 -16.76 -18.81
CA THR A 331 5.52 -17.54 -17.59
C THR A 331 6.08 -18.96 -17.71
N ILE A 332 6.79 -19.40 -16.68
CA ILE A 332 7.20 -20.78 -16.44
C ILE A 332 6.47 -21.35 -15.22
N THR A 333 6.51 -22.68 -15.05
CA THR A 333 6.05 -23.33 -13.81
C THR A 333 7.26 -23.70 -12.97
N PRO A 334 7.31 -23.38 -11.66
CA PRO A 334 8.35 -23.89 -10.76
C PRO A 334 8.23 -25.42 -10.62
N ALA A 335 9.33 -26.13 -10.87
CA ALA A 335 9.33 -27.59 -10.94
C ALA A 335 9.02 -28.24 -9.58
N GLY A 336 8.10 -29.20 -9.55
CA GLY A 336 7.63 -29.88 -8.33
C GLY A 336 6.61 -29.08 -7.52
N HIS A 337 6.26 -27.88 -7.98
CA HIS A 337 5.30 -26.97 -7.36
C HIS A 337 4.26 -26.47 -8.38
N GLU A 338 3.89 -27.33 -9.34
CA GLU A 338 2.96 -27.02 -10.42
C GLU A 338 1.58 -26.57 -9.90
N THR A 339 1.14 -27.21 -8.82
CA THR A 339 -0.11 -26.95 -8.12
C THR A 339 0.12 -26.92 -6.61
N LEU A 340 -0.56 -26.00 -5.92
CA LEU A 340 -0.59 -25.88 -4.47
C LEU A 340 -2.04 -26.04 -3.98
N HIS A 341 -2.26 -27.07 -3.16
CA HIS A 341 -3.52 -27.28 -2.43
C HIS A 341 -3.40 -26.63 -1.03
N VAL A 342 -4.32 -25.75 -0.70
CA VAL A 342 -4.39 -25.01 0.57
C VAL A 342 -5.70 -25.36 1.25
N ARG A 343 -5.62 -26.02 2.42
CA ARG A 343 -6.81 -26.38 3.19
C ARG A 343 -7.42 -25.17 3.88
N SER A 344 -8.74 -25.14 3.95
CA SER A 344 -9.48 -24.05 4.58
C SER A 344 -9.07 -23.88 6.04
N GLY A 345 -8.79 -22.63 6.44
CA GLY A 345 -8.36 -22.30 7.79
C GLY A 345 -6.95 -22.81 8.18
N MET A 346 -6.15 -23.33 7.23
CA MET A 346 -4.76 -23.77 7.45
C MET A 346 -3.78 -22.94 6.61
N THR A 347 -2.59 -22.67 7.16
CA THR A 347 -1.49 -22.01 6.44
C THR A 347 -0.65 -23.06 5.71
N ALA A 348 -0.60 -22.99 4.38
CA ALA A 348 0.32 -23.77 3.54
C ALA A 348 1.61 -22.99 3.28
N ALA A 349 2.75 -23.68 3.24
CA ALA A 349 4.05 -23.07 2.95
C ALA A 349 4.90 -23.96 2.02
N VAL A 350 5.58 -23.33 1.07
CA VAL A 350 6.37 -23.99 0.00
C VAL A 350 7.71 -23.26 -0.14
N ASP A 351 8.82 -23.98 -0.20
CA ASP A 351 10.12 -23.40 -0.58
C ASP A 351 10.33 -23.61 -2.09
N LEU A 352 10.29 -22.52 -2.86
CA LEU A 352 10.50 -22.54 -4.31
C LEU A 352 11.99 -22.48 -4.68
N GLY A 353 12.89 -22.41 -3.69
CA GLY A 353 14.34 -22.30 -3.89
C GLY A 353 14.73 -21.04 -4.67
N ASP A 354 15.76 -21.16 -5.50
CA ASP A 354 16.27 -20.10 -6.38
C ASP A 354 15.44 -19.98 -7.69
N VAL A 355 14.10 -19.93 -7.55
CA VAL A 355 13.11 -19.93 -8.66
C VAL A 355 13.38 -18.87 -9.74
N ALA A 356 14.03 -17.77 -9.38
CA ALA A 356 14.37 -16.68 -10.28
C ALA A 356 15.50 -17.03 -11.28
N LYS A 357 16.42 -17.94 -10.92
CA LYS A 357 17.52 -18.43 -11.78
C LYS A 357 18.36 -17.35 -12.49
N GLY A 358 18.46 -16.14 -11.91
CA GLY A 358 19.16 -14.99 -12.49
C GLY A 358 18.26 -13.97 -13.19
N GLU A 359 17.02 -14.31 -13.57
CA GLU A 359 16.05 -13.38 -14.14
C GLU A 359 15.11 -12.82 -13.06
N ALA A 360 14.98 -11.50 -12.97
CA ALA A 360 13.98 -10.89 -12.10
C ALA A 360 12.56 -11.16 -12.64
N GLY A 361 11.60 -11.39 -11.73
CA GLY A 361 10.26 -11.79 -12.11
C GLY A 361 9.24 -11.61 -10.97
N SER A 362 8.16 -12.38 -11.02
CA SER A 362 7.06 -12.31 -10.05
C SER A 362 6.35 -13.65 -9.94
N LEU A 363 5.73 -13.94 -8.81
CA LEU A 363 4.87 -15.13 -8.69
C LEU A 363 3.42 -14.78 -9.00
N LEU A 364 2.77 -15.64 -9.78
CA LEU A 364 1.34 -15.65 -10.02
C LEU A 364 0.78 -16.93 -9.39
N LEU A 365 -0.28 -16.77 -8.59
CA LEU A 365 -1.14 -17.86 -8.14
C LEU A 365 -2.47 -17.68 -8.87
N THR A 366 -2.98 -18.74 -9.50
CA THR A 366 -4.29 -18.69 -10.18
C THR A 366 -5.14 -19.89 -9.84
N ALA A 367 -6.43 -19.68 -9.57
CA ALA A 367 -7.38 -20.72 -9.21
C ALA A 367 -7.40 -21.89 -10.21
N ASP A 368 -7.45 -23.13 -9.71
CA ASP A 368 -7.76 -24.30 -10.54
C ASP A 368 -9.26 -24.64 -10.47
N GLY A 369 -10.02 -24.17 -11.46
CA GLY A 369 -11.46 -24.42 -11.53
C GLY A 369 -12.25 -23.60 -10.50
N ARG A 370 -12.79 -24.24 -9.46
CA ARG A 370 -13.51 -23.58 -8.35
C ARG A 370 -12.67 -23.68 -7.09
N SER A 371 -11.86 -22.64 -6.86
CA SER A 371 -10.94 -22.52 -5.73
C SER A 371 -11.46 -21.46 -4.76
N ALA A 372 -11.28 -21.67 -3.44
CA ALA A 372 -11.59 -20.65 -2.45
C ALA A 372 -10.67 -19.42 -2.58
N PRO A 373 -11.09 -18.22 -2.12
CA PRO A 373 -10.21 -17.06 -2.04
C PRO A 373 -9.02 -17.33 -1.11
N VAL A 374 -7.87 -16.74 -1.42
CA VAL A 374 -6.64 -16.87 -0.63
C VAL A 374 -5.97 -15.52 -0.37
N VAL A 375 -5.16 -15.48 0.69
CA VAL A 375 -4.15 -14.44 0.94
C VAL A 375 -2.77 -15.08 0.89
N ALA A 376 -1.77 -14.37 0.37
CA ALA A 376 -0.43 -14.93 0.13
C ALA A 376 0.68 -13.90 0.33
N ALA A 377 1.88 -14.40 0.65
CA ALA A 377 3.12 -13.62 0.62
C ALA A 377 4.34 -14.51 0.31
N LEU A 378 5.44 -13.89 -0.08
CA LEU A 378 6.76 -14.51 -0.20
C LEU A 378 7.70 -13.95 0.87
N ARG A 379 8.49 -14.81 1.51
CA ARG A 379 9.75 -14.43 2.15
C ARG A 379 10.88 -14.71 1.16
N VAL A 380 11.52 -13.65 0.66
CA VAL A 380 12.60 -13.72 -0.32
C VAL A 380 13.94 -13.56 0.40
N THR A 381 14.83 -14.53 0.27
CA THR A 381 16.21 -14.45 0.79
C THR A 381 17.17 -14.06 -0.33
N ARG A 382 18.10 -13.13 -0.05
CA ARG A 382 19.24 -12.80 -0.92
C ARG A 382 20.55 -12.93 -0.14
N GLY A 383 21.64 -13.11 -0.86
CA GLY A 383 22.97 -13.32 -0.27
C GLY A 383 23.23 -14.78 0.16
N LYS A 384 24.36 -14.99 0.84
CA LYS A 384 24.91 -16.30 1.22
C LYS A 384 25.50 -16.24 2.62
N ASP A 385 25.63 -17.41 3.24
CA ASP A 385 26.35 -17.62 4.50
C ASP A 385 25.88 -16.67 5.62
N ASP A 386 26.77 -15.89 6.23
CA ASP A 386 26.45 -14.89 7.27
C ASP A 386 25.91 -13.56 6.71
N LYS A 387 25.95 -13.38 5.38
CA LYS A 387 25.51 -12.17 4.66
C LYS A 387 24.17 -12.36 3.96
N GLN A 388 23.25 -13.09 4.60
CA GLN A 388 21.87 -13.26 4.14
C GLN A 388 20.94 -12.16 4.65
N GLU A 389 20.04 -11.71 3.78
CA GLU A 389 18.99 -10.74 4.09
C GLU A 389 17.64 -11.25 3.56
N THR A 390 16.55 -10.93 4.26
CA THR A 390 15.18 -11.24 3.83
C THR A 390 14.30 -10.01 3.68
N ALA A 391 13.58 -9.95 2.57
CA ALA A 391 12.48 -9.01 2.34
C ALA A 391 11.19 -9.79 2.03
N PHE A 392 10.04 -9.11 2.13
CA PHE A 392 8.73 -9.73 1.90
C PHE A 392 8.03 -9.19 0.66
N ILE A 393 7.29 -10.05 -0.04
CA ILE A 393 6.45 -9.68 -1.18
C ILE A 393 5.03 -10.19 -0.90
N PRO A 394 4.08 -9.35 -0.45
CA PRO A 394 2.69 -9.75 -0.30
C PRO A 394 2.02 -9.97 -1.67
N ALA A 395 0.84 -10.58 -1.68
CA ALA A 395 -0.10 -10.41 -2.79
C ALA A 395 -0.50 -8.93 -2.89
N VAL A 396 -0.47 -8.36 -4.10
CA VAL A 396 -0.72 -6.93 -4.33
C VAL A 396 -1.95 -6.74 -5.21
N GLN A 397 -2.82 -5.81 -4.81
CA GLN A 397 -3.98 -5.41 -5.62
C GLN A 397 -3.54 -4.86 -6.98
N GLN A 398 -4.41 -4.96 -7.99
CA GLN A 398 -4.15 -4.31 -9.28
C GLN A 398 -4.11 -2.77 -9.11
N LEU A 399 -3.30 -2.11 -9.93
CA LEU A 399 -3.29 -0.66 -10.07
C LEU A 399 -4.69 -0.17 -10.48
N GLY A 400 -5.28 0.70 -9.66
CA GLY A 400 -6.52 1.41 -9.96
C GLY A 400 -6.26 2.55 -10.93
N ALA A 401 -6.34 3.79 -10.44
CA ALA A 401 -5.97 4.95 -11.25
C ALA A 401 -4.44 5.10 -11.33
N ARG A 402 -3.79 5.11 -10.15
CA ARG A 402 -2.34 5.21 -10.00
C ARG A 402 -1.90 4.71 -8.63
N ALA A 403 -0.64 4.30 -8.51
CA ALA A 403 0.01 3.97 -7.25
C ALA A 403 1.26 4.82 -7.05
N THR A 404 1.69 5.02 -5.81
CA THR A 404 2.77 5.95 -5.48
C THR A 404 3.71 5.34 -4.43
N VAL A 405 5.01 5.55 -4.58
CA VAL A 405 6.04 5.29 -3.55
C VAL A 405 6.93 6.52 -3.40
N ALA A 406 7.00 7.08 -2.20
CA ALA A 406 7.58 8.40 -1.94
C ALA A 406 9.12 8.43 -1.86
N ASP A 407 9.77 7.31 -1.55
CA ASP A 407 11.15 7.29 -1.03
C ASP A 407 12.18 6.62 -1.96
N ASN A 408 12.24 7.04 -3.22
CA ASN A 408 13.21 6.52 -4.19
C ASN A 408 14.59 7.16 -4.05
N ARG A 409 15.60 6.49 -4.59
CA ARG A 409 17.00 6.89 -4.57
C ARG A 409 17.55 6.90 -6.00
N PRO A 410 18.48 7.81 -6.36
CA PRO A 410 19.10 7.83 -7.69
C PRO A 410 19.88 6.57 -8.09
N LYS A 411 20.08 5.63 -7.16
CA LYS A 411 20.62 4.28 -7.39
C LYS A 411 19.87 3.29 -6.51
N GLY A 412 19.74 2.04 -6.97
CA GLY A 412 19.17 0.95 -6.17
C GLY A 412 17.65 0.99 -5.95
N SER A 413 16.91 1.84 -6.67
CA SER A 413 15.44 1.77 -6.74
C SER A 413 15.01 1.13 -8.04
N THR A 414 14.24 0.03 -7.96
CA THR A 414 13.84 -0.78 -9.11
C THR A 414 12.36 -1.11 -9.01
N LEU A 415 11.59 -0.84 -10.07
CA LEU A 415 10.19 -1.24 -10.19
C LEU A 415 10.08 -2.62 -10.83
N ALA A 416 9.14 -3.43 -10.35
CA ALA A 416 8.58 -4.55 -11.08
C ALA A 416 7.15 -4.21 -11.51
N LEU A 417 6.86 -4.32 -12.80
CA LEU A 417 5.54 -4.08 -13.39
C LEU A 417 5.03 -5.37 -14.02
N VAL A 418 3.91 -5.91 -13.53
CA VAL A 418 3.42 -7.25 -13.90
C VAL A 418 2.08 -7.14 -14.60
N ALA A 419 1.97 -7.71 -15.80
CA ALA A 419 0.70 -7.86 -16.50
C ALA A 419 0.32 -9.36 -16.53
N PRO A 420 -0.43 -9.88 -15.54
CA PRO A 420 -0.73 -11.31 -15.43
C PRO A 420 -1.72 -11.81 -16.50
N GLY A 421 -2.47 -10.90 -17.12
CA GLY A 421 -3.50 -11.22 -18.11
C GLY A 421 -2.98 -11.52 -19.52
N LYS A 422 -3.92 -11.70 -20.45
CA LYS A 422 -3.66 -12.00 -21.88
C LYS A 422 -3.46 -10.76 -22.75
N GLU A 423 -3.59 -9.57 -22.19
CA GLU A 423 -3.38 -8.29 -22.86
C GLU A 423 -2.09 -7.62 -22.40
N ALA A 424 -1.43 -6.88 -23.29
CA ALA A 424 -0.37 -5.96 -22.91
C ALA A 424 -0.95 -4.77 -22.12
N ALA A 425 -0.11 -4.05 -21.39
CA ALA A 425 -0.50 -2.83 -20.70
C ALA A 425 0.50 -1.70 -20.93
N GLN A 426 -0.03 -0.48 -21.14
CA GLN A 426 0.77 0.75 -21.16
C GLN A 426 0.80 1.35 -19.76
N VAL A 427 2.00 1.55 -19.23
CA VAL A 427 2.22 2.05 -17.87
C VAL A 427 3.10 3.29 -17.93
N LYS A 428 2.60 4.42 -17.44
CA LYS A 428 3.37 5.66 -17.30
C LYS A 428 4.00 5.68 -15.90
N VAL A 429 5.31 5.79 -15.85
CA VAL A 429 6.08 5.97 -14.61
C VAL A 429 6.57 7.42 -14.58
N ALA A 430 6.18 8.17 -13.56
CA ALA A 430 6.56 9.56 -13.37
C ALA A 430 7.29 9.73 -12.02
N SER A 431 8.54 10.16 -12.08
CA SER A 431 9.38 10.53 -10.95
C SER A 431 9.22 12.03 -10.65
N SER A 432 9.09 12.39 -9.38
CA SER A 432 9.03 13.78 -8.93
C SER A 432 10.38 14.48 -9.03
N ALA A 433 10.40 15.80 -8.80
CA ALA A 433 11.60 16.48 -8.34
C ALA A 433 12.16 15.79 -7.08
N GLY A 434 13.47 15.90 -6.84
CA GLY A 434 14.06 15.47 -5.57
C GLY A 434 13.63 16.37 -4.41
N SER A 435 13.67 15.86 -3.19
CA SER A 435 13.34 16.62 -1.96
C SER A 435 14.17 17.89 -1.82
N GLU A 436 15.41 17.88 -2.31
CA GLU A 436 16.35 19.01 -2.32
C GLU A 436 16.45 19.73 -3.67
N GLY A 437 15.64 19.35 -4.67
CA GLY A 437 15.59 19.98 -6.00
C GLY A 437 15.80 19.00 -7.17
N GLY A 438 15.94 19.56 -8.36
CA GLY A 438 15.86 18.85 -9.65
C GLY A 438 14.46 18.94 -10.26
N GLU A 439 14.32 18.56 -11.52
CA GLU A 439 13.04 18.57 -12.27
C GLU A 439 12.42 17.17 -12.35
N PRO A 440 11.09 17.02 -12.44
CA PRO A 440 10.45 15.72 -12.63
C PRO A 440 10.78 15.09 -13.98
N ALA A 441 10.64 13.76 -14.07
CA ALA A 441 10.84 13.00 -15.30
C ALA A 441 9.80 11.88 -15.43
N GLU A 442 9.30 11.63 -16.64
CA GLU A 442 8.37 10.53 -16.90
C GLU A 442 8.75 9.69 -18.12
N LYS A 443 8.28 8.45 -18.14
CA LYS A 443 8.41 7.53 -19.27
C LYS A 443 7.27 6.52 -19.29
N THR A 444 6.74 6.26 -20.47
CA THR A 444 5.76 5.19 -20.68
C THR A 444 6.47 3.91 -21.11
N TYR A 445 6.03 2.80 -20.53
CA TYR A 445 6.56 1.46 -20.76
C TYR A 445 5.43 0.52 -21.22
N THR A 446 5.78 -0.49 -22.02
CA THR A 446 4.87 -1.56 -22.45
C THR A 446 5.18 -2.83 -21.66
N VAL A 447 4.25 -3.27 -20.81
CA VAL A 447 4.34 -4.58 -20.15
C VAL A 447 3.68 -5.61 -21.06
N LYS A 448 4.38 -6.71 -21.38
CA LYS A 448 3.85 -7.77 -22.25
C LYS A 448 2.88 -8.67 -21.44
N PRO A 449 1.89 -9.31 -22.07
CA PRO A 449 0.99 -10.24 -21.38
C PRO A 449 1.75 -11.43 -20.79
N GLY A 450 1.42 -11.80 -19.55
CA GLY A 450 2.07 -12.90 -18.83
C GLY A 450 3.55 -12.66 -18.53
N THR A 451 3.98 -11.41 -18.32
CA THR A 451 5.38 -11.05 -18.00
C THR A 451 5.52 -10.09 -16.83
N THR A 452 6.73 -10.08 -16.24
CA THR A 452 7.22 -8.99 -15.38
C THR A 452 8.21 -8.13 -16.16
N LEU A 453 7.94 -6.83 -16.24
CA LEU A 453 8.90 -5.84 -16.71
C LEU A 453 9.60 -5.19 -15.51
N THR A 454 10.90 -5.43 -15.36
CA THR A 454 11.74 -4.81 -14.34
C THR A 454 12.46 -3.58 -14.90
N VAL A 455 12.32 -2.41 -14.27
CA VAL A 455 12.90 -1.13 -14.74
C VAL A 455 13.37 -0.25 -13.58
N GLU A 456 14.46 0.50 -13.79
CA GLU A 456 14.74 1.66 -12.96
C GLU A 456 13.72 2.77 -13.25
N PRO A 457 13.25 3.53 -12.23
CA PRO A 457 12.47 4.74 -12.46
C PRO A 457 13.22 5.76 -13.34
N PRO A 458 12.50 6.58 -14.14
CA PRO A 458 13.10 7.70 -14.85
C PRO A 458 13.85 8.61 -13.88
N GLN A 459 15.13 8.86 -14.12
CA GLN A 459 15.94 9.67 -13.21
C GLN A 459 15.57 11.16 -13.37
N PRO A 460 15.14 11.85 -12.30
CA PRO A 460 14.78 13.26 -12.40
C PRO A 460 16.04 14.14 -12.62
N PRO A 461 16.11 14.98 -13.68
CA PRO A 461 17.30 15.77 -13.98
C PRO A 461 17.74 16.67 -12.82
N GLY A 462 19.00 16.53 -12.40
CA GLY A 462 19.56 17.31 -11.30
C GLY A 462 19.01 16.97 -9.90
N ALA A 463 18.31 15.83 -9.75
CA ALA A 463 17.71 15.43 -8.49
C ALA A 463 18.71 15.37 -7.33
N LYS A 464 18.29 15.90 -6.17
CA LYS A 464 18.99 15.79 -4.89
C LYS A 464 18.07 15.23 -3.81
N GLY A 465 18.63 14.47 -2.88
CA GLY A 465 17.89 13.74 -1.87
C GLY A 465 17.07 12.58 -2.47
N SER A 466 15.89 12.34 -1.89
CA SER A 466 14.93 11.31 -2.32
C SER A 466 13.93 11.86 -3.34
N PHE A 467 13.43 11.02 -4.24
CA PHE A 467 12.31 11.37 -5.13
C PHE A 467 11.16 10.38 -5.02
N ALA A 468 9.93 10.85 -5.23
CA ALA A 468 8.75 10.00 -5.31
C ALA A 468 8.56 9.47 -6.73
N VAL A 469 7.90 8.32 -6.86
CA VAL A 469 7.53 7.70 -8.13
C VAL A 469 6.04 7.39 -8.11
N THR A 470 5.33 7.87 -9.12
CA THR A 470 3.92 7.58 -9.40
C THR A 470 3.83 6.67 -10.61
N VAL A 471 3.01 5.62 -10.54
CA VAL A 471 2.82 4.62 -11.61
C VAL A 471 1.34 4.61 -12.00
N GLU A 472 1.04 4.94 -13.24
CA GLU A 472 -0.31 5.14 -13.78
C GLU A 472 -0.58 4.14 -14.92
N LYS A 473 -1.75 3.48 -14.87
CA LYS A 473 -2.14 2.46 -15.86
C LYS A 473 -2.89 3.13 -17.02
N VAL A 474 -2.18 3.46 -18.09
CA VAL A 474 -2.70 4.26 -19.21
C VAL A 474 -3.71 3.49 -20.07
N SER A 475 -3.42 2.23 -20.42
CA SER A 475 -4.32 1.39 -21.22
C SER A 475 -3.98 -0.10 -21.14
N GLY A 476 -4.86 -0.94 -21.68
CA GLY A 476 -4.69 -2.40 -21.73
C GLY A 476 -5.05 -3.12 -20.43
N GLY A 477 -4.48 -4.31 -20.24
CA GLY A 477 -4.83 -5.26 -19.18
C GLY A 477 -4.59 -4.78 -17.74
N PRO A 478 -4.89 -5.62 -16.73
CA PRO A 478 -4.56 -5.33 -15.33
C PRO A 478 -3.04 -5.28 -15.15
N VAL A 479 -2.57 -4.43 -14.24
CA VAL A 479 -1.16 -4.29 -13.88
C VAL A 479 -1.03 -4.34 -12.37
N HIS A 480 -0.03 -5.04 -11.86
CA HIS A 480 0.36 -5.06 -10.44
C HIS A 480 1.81 -4.58 -10.35
N ALA A 481 2.20 -3.96 -9.23
CA ALA A 481 3.54 -3.39 -9.12
C ALA A 481 4.14 -3.47 -7.70
N SER A 482 5.46 -3.46 -7.64
CA SER A 482 6.25 -3.23 -6.43
C SER A 482 7.52 -2.44 -6.76
N ARG A 483 8.12 -1.86 -5.73
CA ARG A 483 9.43 -1.20 -5.78
C ARG A 483 10.38 -1.91 -4.83
N MET A 484 11.44 -2.52 -5.37
CA MET A 484 12.60 -2.90 -4.58
C MET A 484 13.46 -1.66 -4.31
N LEU A 485 13.85 -1.44 -3.06
CA LEU A 485 14.94 -0.55 -2.69
C LEU A 485 16.09 -1.40 -2.16
N ALA A 486 17.30 -1.20 -2.68
CA ALA A 486 18.52 -1.87 -2.25
C ALA A 486 19.57 -0.84 -1.82
N LEU A 487 20.10 -1.01 -0.61
CA LEU A 487 21.16 -0.18 -0.02
C LEU A 487 22.29 -1.09 0.50
N PRO A 488 22.97 -1.86 -0.39
CA PRO A 488 23.94 -2.87 0.00
C PRO A 488 25.11 -2.27 0.78
N LYS A 489 25.49 -2.92 1.88
CA LYS A 489 26.46 -2.41 2.86
C LYS A 489 27.34 -3.56 3.38
N ASP A 490 28.66 -3.35 3.46
CA ASP A 490 29.64 -4.31 4.01
C ASP A 490 29.59 -5.74 3.39
N GLY A 491 29.10 -5.83 2.15
CA GLY A 491 28.87 -7.08 1.41
C GLY A 491 27.53 -7.76 1.69
N VAL A 492 26.71 -7.21 2.59
CA VAL A 492 25.34 -7.62 2.88
C VAL A 492 24.39 -6.97 1.85
N PRO A 493 23.53 -7.72 1.14
CA PRO A 493 22.74 -7.21 0.03
C PRO A 493 21.44 -6.51 0.47
N MET A 494 21.48 -5.73 1.56
CA MET A 494 20.34 -5.10 2.23
C MET A 494 19.30 -4.52 1.27
N PHE A 495 18.06 -4.98 1.38
CA PHE A 495 16.97 -4.63 0.48
C PHE A 495 15.60 -4.78 1.16
N THR A 496 14.61 -4.08 0.62
CA THR A 496 13.18 -4.18 0.95
C THR A 496 12.35 -4.15 -0.33
N ILE A 497 11.16 -4.75 -0.33
CA ILE A 497 10.25 -4.76 -1.49
C ILE A 497 8.88 -4.24 -1.08
N GLN A 498 8.56 -3.04 -1.55
CA GLN A 498 7.37 -2.30 -1.15
C GLN A 498 6.27 -2.42 -2.22
N PRO A 499 5.04 -2.85 -1.87
CA PRO A 499 3.95 -2.98 -2.84
C PRO A 499 3.43 -1.61 -3.29
N LEU A 500 3.07 -1.50 -4.57
CA LEU A 500 2.42 -0.32 -5.14
C LEU A 500 0.90 -0.57 -5.21
N ALA A 501 0.21 -0.29 -4.11
CA ALA A 501 -1.26 -0.22 -4.06
C ALA A 501 -1.78 1.13 -4.58
N ASP A 502 -3.07 1.20 -4.95
CA ASP A 502 -3.71 2.45 -5.37
C ASP A 502 -3.54 3.56 -4.31
N ASP A 503 -3.12 4.75 -4.74
CA ASP A 503 -2.74 5.84 -3.85
C ASP A 503 -3.94 6.55 -3.19
N ARG A 504 -5.17 6.06 -3.43
CA ARG A 504 -6.44 6.62 -2.95
C ARG A 504 -6.59 8.10 -3.33
N SER A 505 -6.08 8.49 -4.51
CA SER A 505 -6.17 9.88 -5.02
C SER A 505 -7.56 10.33 -5.43
N SER A 506 -8.44 9.40 -5.82
CA SER A 506 -9.83 9.69 -6.16
C SER A 506 -10.78 8.67 -5.55
N VAL A 507 -12.02 9.08 -5.33
CA VAL A 507 -13.10 8.24 -4.80
C VAL A 507 -14.34 8.36 -5.70
N LYS A 508 -15.05 7.24 -5.89
CA LYS A 508 -16.34 7.22 -6.60
C LYS A 508 -17.42 7.73 -5.65
N VAL A 509 -17.95 8.92 -5.92
CA VAL A 509 -19.06 9.50 -5.16
C VAL A 509 -20.36 9.26 -5.92
N PRO A 510 -21.34 8.52 -5.35
CA PRO A 510 -22.65 8.36 -5.97
C PRO A 510 -23.40 9.70 -5.97
N GLU A 511 -24.26 9.90 -6.96
CA GLU A 511 -25.24 10.99 -6.92
C GLU A 511 -26.30 10.64 -5.87
N ALA A 512 -26.60 11.57 -4.97
CA ALA A 512 -27.48 11.35 -3.83
C ALA A 512 -28.62 12.37 -3.85
N GLU A 513 -29.85 11.89 -3.92
CA GLU A 513 -31.07 12.70 -3.92
C GLU A 513 -31.82 12.55 -2.58
N GLN A 514 -32.61 13.55 -2.20
CA GLN A 514 -33.43 13.49 -0.98
C GLN A 514 -34.73 12.74 -1.24
N ASP A 515 -34.83 11.50 -0.78
CA ASP A 515 -36.10 10.77 -0.74
C ASP A 515 -36.99 11.28 0.41
N LEU A 516 -37.85 12.26 0.09
CA LEU A 516 -38.82 12.82 1.03
C LEU A 516 -39.95 11.84 1.39
N SER A 517 -40.11 10.71 0.68
CA SER A 517 -41.11 9.69 1.05
C SER A 517 -40.76 8.97 2.36
N MET A 518 -39.48 8.96 2.73
CA MET A 518 -38.97 8.41 4.00
C MET A 518 -39.42 9.22 5.23
N LEU A 519 -39.95 10.44 5.04
CA LEU A 519 -40.49 11.27 6.13
C LEU A 519 -41.95 10.93 6.51
N ASN A 520 -42.62 10.10 5.70
CA ASN A 520 -44.05 9.75 5.83
C ASN A 520 -44.24 8.25 6.16
N ARG A 521 -43.42 7.69 7.05
CA ARG A 521 -43.47 6.28 7.51
C ARG A 521 -43.63 6.19 9.03
#